data_AF-A0A6M3LFL6-F1
#
_entry.id   AF-A0A6M3LFL6-F1
#
_cell.length_a   1.000
_cell.length_b   1.000
_cell.length_c   1.000
_cell.angle_alpha   90.00
_cell.angle_beta   90.00
_cell.angle_gamma   90.00
#
_symmetry.space_group_name_H-M   'P 1'
#
loop_
_entity.id
_entity.type
_entity.pdbx_description
1 polymer ?
#
loop_
_entity_poly.entity_id
_entity_poly.type
_entity_poly.pdbx_seq_one_letter_code
_entity_poly.pdbx_strand_id
1 'polypeptide(L)'
;MNTDAKLNSVEAQELRQGQDLYELTKIPGFKILEQKLKDMAFHSWVDPREIEGDNPKKIWEWRELNAFHAANNARELLEWIQSMISRSEYLDKKKSGEIVVDKMRIE
;
A
#
# COMPACT_ATOMS: atom_id res chain seq x y z
N MET A 1 27.49 19.81 15.61
CA MET A 1 26.82 18.50 15.46
C MET A 1 25.33 18.76 15.44
N ASN A 2 24.68 18.58 14.29
CA ASN A 2 23.25 18.83 14.12
C ASN A 2 22.44 17.90 15.01
N THR A 3 21.74 18.48 15.98
CA THR A 3 20.82 17.78 16.89
C THR A 3 19.56 17.25 16.21
N ASP A 4 19.33 17.58 14.94
CA ASP A 4 18.12 17.21 14.17
C ASP A 4 18.22 15.87 13.42
N ALA A 5 19.38 15.20 13.46
CA ALA A 5 19.61 13.92 12.76
C ALA A 5 19.07 12.68 13.53
N LYS A 6 18.45 12.86 14.70
CA LYS A 6 18.02 11.75 15.55
C LYS A 6 16.54 11.44 15.34
N LEU A 7 16.26 10.32 14.66
CA LEU A 7 14.92 9.76 14.57
C LEU A 7 14.39 9.42 15.97
N ASN A 8 13.10 9.70 16.22
CA ASN A 8 12.44 9.20 17.42
C ASN A 8 12.15 7.69 17.31
N SER A 9 11.67 7.06 18.39
CA SER A 9 11.42 5.60 18.40
C SER A 9 10.38 5.15 17.36
N VAL A 10 9.36 5.96 17.11
CA VAL A 10 8.30 5.68 16.12
C VAL A 10 8.87 5.79 14.70
N GLU A 11 9.61 6.86 14.41
CA GLU A 11 10.27 7.07 13.13
C GLU A 11 11.31 5.96 12.84
N ALA A 12 12.06 5.52 13.84
CA ALA A 12 12.98 4.40 13.67
C ALA A 12 12.26 3.08 13.33
N GLN A 13 11.06 2.87 13.89
CA GLN A 13 10.21 1.73 13.57
C GLN A 13 9.63 1.83 12.16
N GLU A 14 9.10 3.00 11.77
CA GLU A 14 8.57 3.26 10.41
C GLU A 14 9.65 3.05 9.35
N LEU A 15 10.88 3.54 9.61
CA LEU A 15 12.04 3.33 8.74
C LEU A 15 12.29 1.84 8.51
N ARG A 16 12.34 1.05 9.60
CA ARG A 16 12.59 -0.39 9.51
C ARG A 16 11.46 -1.12 8.77
N GLN A 17 10.21 -0.79 9.07
CA GLN A 17 9.06 -1.39 8.40
C GLN A 17 9.06 -1.14 6.89
N GLY A 18 9.33 0.08 6.45
CA GLY A 18 9.41 0.38 5.02
C GLY A 18 10.63 -0.28 4.34
N GLN A 19 11.76 -0.41 5.03
CA GLN A 19 12.91 -1.18 4.54
C GLN A 19 12.59 -2.68 4.40
N ASP A 20 11.94 -3.27 5.40
CA ASP A 20 11.52 -4.68 5.35
C ASP A 20 10.51 -4.91 4.21
N LEU A 21 9.57 -3.98 4.01
CA LEU A 21 8.63 -4.00 2.88
C LEU A 21 9.35 -3.82 1.54
N TYR A 22 10.36 -2.96 1.45
CA TYR A 22 11.16 -2.80 0.24
C TYR A 22 11.91 -4.09 -0.10
N GLU A 23 12.52 -4.77 0.88
CA GLU A 23 13.18 -6.05 0.65
C GLU A 23 12.18 -7.14 0.23
N LEU A 24 10.96 -7.14 0.80
CA LEU A 24 9.88 -8.03 0.38
C LEU A 24 9.59 -7.89 -1.12
N THR A 25 9.61 -6.67 -1.67
CA THR A 25 9.36 -6.44 -3.11
C THR A 25 10.35 -7.12 -4.05
N LYS A 26 11.54 -7.49 -3.55
CA LYS A 26 12.59 -8.14 -4.34
C LYS A 26 12.41 -9.66 -4.42
N ILE A 27 11.60 -10.24 -3.52
CA ILE A 27 11.39 -11.68 -3.44
C ILE A 27 10.47 -12.14 -4.60
N PRO A 28 10.80 -13.21 -5.34
CA PRO A 28 9.98 -13.69 -6.46
C PRO A 28 8.52 -13.98 -6.09
N GLY A 29 8.28 -14.52 -4.90
CA GLY A 29 6.93 -14.79 -4.40
C GLY A 29 6.09 -13.51 -4.25
N PHE A 30 6.71 -12.39 -3.87
CA PHE A 30 6.00 -11.12 -3.79
C PHE A 30 5.59 -10.60 -5.15
N LYS A 31 6.39 -10.80 -6.21
CA LYS A 31 6.00 -10.40 -7.58
C LYS A 31 4.72 -11.10 -8.05
N ILE A 32 4.56 -12.38 -7.69
CA ILE A 32 3.34 -13.15 -7.99
C ILE A 32 2.15 -12.56 -7.22
N LEU A 33 2.34 -12.27 -5.93
CA LEU A 33 1.32 -11.65 -5.09
C LEU A 33 0.94 -10.26 -5.60
N GLU A 34 1.92 -9.42 -5.93
CA GLU A 34 1.73 -8.08 -6.48
C GLU A 34 0.92 -8.13 -7.78
N GLN A 35 1.26 -9.03 -8.69
CA GLN A 35 0.49 -9.22 -9.92
C GLN A 35 -0.96 -9.62 -9.61
N LYS A 36 -1.16 -10.58 -8.69
CA LYS A 36 -2.51 -11.00 -8.29
C LYS A 36 -3.31 -9.84 -7.68
N LEU A 37 -2.69 -9.01 -6.85
CA LEU A 37 -3.32 -7.83 -6.25
C LEU A 37 -3.66 -6.79 -7.32
N LYS A 38 -2.79 -6.56 -8.31
CA LYS A 38 -3.09 -5.68 -9.46
C LYS A 38 -4.26 -6.22 -10.30
N ASP A 39 -4.28 -7.52 -10.55
CA ASP A 39 -5.38 -8.15 -11.28
C ASP A 39 -6.70 -7.99 -10.52
N MET A 40 -6.70 -8.19 -9.19
CA MET A 40 -7.87 -7.95 -8.35
C MET A 40 -8.29 -6.48 -8.34
N ALA A 41 -7.34 -5.54 -8.21
CA ALA A 41 -7.62 -4.12 -8.12
C ALA A 41 -8.24 -3.53 -9.40
N PHE A 42 -7.86 -4.05 -10.57
CA PHE A 42 -8.21 -3.43 -11.86
C PHE A 42 -9.04 -4.32 -12.79
N HIS A 43 -9.22 -5.61 -12.47
CA HIS A 43 -9.90 -6.57 -13.37
C HIS A 43 -10.94 -7.46 -12.67
N SER A 44 -11.47 -7.07 -11.51
CA SER A 44 -12.58 -7.78 -10.87
C SER A 44 -13.93 -7.21 -11.31
N TRP A 45 -14.52 -7.78 -12.36
CA TRP A 45 -15.91 -7.53 -12.73
C TRP A 45 -16.64 -8.87 -12.83
N VAL A 46 -17.91 -8.92 -12.44
CA VAL A 46 -18.72 -10.14 -12.49
C VAL A 46 -19.63 -10.10 -13.71
N ASP A 47 -19.49 -11.07 -14.62
CA ASP A 47 -20.37 -11.17 -15.79
C ASP A 47 -21.78 -11.57 -15.35
N PRO A 48 -22.81 -10.72 -15.54
CA PRO A 48 -24.19 -11.04 -15.14
C PRO A 48 -24.78 -12.23 -15.91
N ARG A 49 -24.20 -12.61 -17.06
CA ARG A 49 -24.68 -13.72 -17.90
C ARG A 49 -24.27 -15.08 -17.37
N GLU A 50 -23.26 -15.13 -16.50
CA GLU A 50 -22.76 -16.36 -15.86
C GLU A 50 -23.48 -16.67 -14.54
N ILE A 51 -24.52 -15.89 -14.20
CA ILE A 51 -25.23 -16.01 -12.93
C ILE A 51 -26.47 -16.89 -13.09
N GLU A 52 -26.43 -18.05 -12.44
CA GLU A 52 -27.53 -19.01 -12.39
C GLU A 52 -28.20 -19.02 -11.00
N GLY A 53 -29.45 -19.48 -10.92
CA GLY A 53 -30.18 -19.70 -9.67
C GLY A 53 -31.56 -19.04 -9.60
N ASP A 54 -32.21 -19.12 -8.45
CA ASP A 54 -33.61 -18.71 -8.25
C ASP A 54 -33.83 -17.18 -8.34
N ASN A 55 -32.78 -16.38 -8.10
CA ASN A 55 -32.81 -14.93 -8.27
C ASN A 55 -31.46 -14.41 -8.81
N PRO A 56 -31.22 -14.51 -10.13
CA PRO A 56 -29.95 -14.17 -10.74
C PRO A 56 -29.52 -12.72 -10.49
N LYS A 57 -30.47 -11.77 -10.48
CA LYS A 57 -30.18 -10.35 -10.22
C LYS A 57 -29.57 -10.13 -8.84
N LYS A 58 -30.20 -10.67 -7.79
CA LYS A 58 -29.72 -10.51 -6.41
C LYS A 58 -28.35 -11.20 -6.20
N ILE A 59 -28.15 -12.34 -6.83
CA ILE A 59 -26.87 -13.07 -6.79
C ILE A 59 -25.77 -12.25 -7.46
N TRP A 60 -26.07 -11.68 -8.64
CA TRP A 60 -25.14 -10.80 -9.35
C TRP A 60 -24.76 -9.58 -8.51
N GLU A 61 -25.75 -8.84 -7.98
CA GLU A 61 -25.51 -7.65 -7.15
C GLU A 61 -24.60 -7.94 -5.95
N TRP A 62 -24.82 -9.07 -5.28
CA TRP A 62 -23.97 -9.48 -4.16
C TRP A 62 -22.55 -9.84 -4.59
N ARG A 63 -22.39 -10.56 -5.71
CA ARG A 63 -21.06 -10.92 -6.24
C ARG A 63 -20.29 -9.69 -6.71
N GLU A 64 -20.96 -8.76 -7.38
CA GLU A 64 -20.38 -7.51 -7.86
C GLU A 64 -19.93 -6.64 -6.68
N LEU A 65 -20.74 -6.54 -5.61
CA LEU A 65 -20.34 -5.83 -4.40
C LEU A 65 -19.09 -6.43 -3.75
N ASN A 66 -19.00 -7.76 -3.67
CA ASN A 66 -17.81 -8.43 -3.15
C ASN A 66 -16.58 -8.22 -4.04
N ALA A 67 -16.76 -8.28 -5.36
CA ALA A 67 -15.69 -8.00 -6.32
C ALA A 67 -15.17 -6.56 -6.14
N PHE A 68 -16.07 -5.58 -6.02
CA PHE A 68 -15.75 -4.18 -5.75
C PHE A 68 -14.97 -4.01 -4.44
N HIS A 69 -15.40 -4.64 -3.34
CA HIS A 69 -14.65 -4.57 -2.08
C HIS A 69 -13.28 -5.23 -2.16
N ALA A 70 -13.19 -6.38 -2.84
CA ALA A 70 -11.91 -7.06 -3.05
C ALA A 70 -10.93 -6.21 -3.87
N ALA A 71 -11.40 -5.52 -4.91
CA ALA A 71 -10.61 -4.57 -5.69
C ALA A 71 -10.09 -3.42 -4.82
N ASN A 72 -10.97 -2.78 -4.04
CA ASN A 72 -10.58 -1.67 -3.18
C ASN A 72 -9.54 -2.09 -2.15
N ASN A 73 -9.75 -3.22 -1.46
CA ASN A 73 -8.79 -3.72 -0.48
C ASN A 73 -7.43 -4.02 -1.11
N ALA A 74 -7.41 -4.59 -2.33
CA ALA A 74 -6.17 -4.86 -3.04
C ALA A 74 -5.43 -3.57 -3.42
N ARG A 75 -6.17 -2.55 -3.89
CA ARG A 75 -5.62 -1.23 -4.20
C ARG A 75 -5.06 -0.53 -2.96
N GLU A 76 -5.84 -0.48 -1.88
CA GLU A 76 -5.43 0.13 -0.61
C GLU A 76 -4.18 -0.54 -0.03
N LEU A 77 -4.08 -1.87 -0.12
CA LEU A 77 -2.90 -2.59 0.33
C LEU A 77 -1.66 -2.21 -0.48
N LEU A 78 -1.75 -2.16 -1.81
CA LEU A 78 -0.65 -1.76 -2.69
C LEU A 78 -0.21 -0.31 -2.40
N GLU A 79 -1.16 0.61 -2.25
CA GLU A 79 -0.90 2.01 -1.91
C GLU A 79 -0.24 2.15 -0.53
N TRP A 80 -0.70 1.39 0.46
CA TRP A 80 -0.11 1.37 1.80
C TRP A 80 1.35 0.89 1.77
N ILE A 81 1.65 -0.21 1.06
CA ILE A 81 3.02 -0.71 0.92
C ILE A 81 3.91 0.36 0.29
N GLN A 82 3.47 0.96 -0.82
CA GLN A 82 4.24 2.00 -1.52
C GLN A 82 4.47 3.24 -0.64
N SER A 83 3.44 3.65 0.12
CA SER A 83 3.53 4.77 1.06
C SER A 83 4.56 4.50 2.16
N MET A 84 4.57 3.30 2.75
CA MET A 84 5.53 2.90 3.77
C MET A 84 6.97 2.88 3.24
N ILE A 85 7.19 2.36 2.04
CA ILE A 85 8.51 2.38 1.39
C ILE A 85 8.96 3.83 1.17
N SER A 86 8.10 4.67 0.59
CA SER A 86 8.42 6.08 0.31
C SER A 86 8.70 6.87 1.60
N ARG A 87 7.94 6.57 2.66
CA ARG A 87 8.15 7.14 4.00
C ARG A 87 9.51 6.73 4.57
N SER A 88 9.91 5.48 4.39
CA SER A 88 11.23 5.01 4.84
C SER A 88 12.38 5.70 4.11
N GLU A 89 12.26 5.93 2.80
CA GLU A 89 13.27 6.70 2.05
C GLU A 89 13.41 8.13 2.56
N TYR A 90 12.30 8.79 2.88
CA TYR A 90 12.31 10.11 3.51
C TYR A 90 13.02 10.08 4.88
N LEU A 91 12.70 9.09 5.72
CA LEU A 91 13.28 8.97 7.06
C LEU A 91 14.78 8.65 7.00
N ASP A 92 15.22 7.87 6.02
CA ASP A 92 16.63 7.58 5.80
C ASP A 92 17.40 8.84 5.39
N LYS A 93 16.84 9.64 4.47
CA LYS A 93 17.40 10.95 4.07
C LYS A 93 17.40 11.97 5.22
N LYS A 94 16.37 11.95 6.08
CA LYS A 94 16.32 12.76 7.30
C LYS A 94 17.43 12.36 8.27
N LYS A 95 17.66 11.05 8.44
CA LYS A 95 18.72 10.49 9.29
C LYS A 95 20.12 10.77 8.74
N SER A 96 20.32 10.71 7.43
CA SER A 96 21.61 11.02 6.78
C SER A 96 21.93 12.52 6.77
N GLY A 97 20.93 13.38 7.06
CA GLY A 97 21.07 14.82 7.07
C GLY A 97 20.93 15.46 5.68
N GLU A 98 20.47 14.71 4.68
CA GLU A 98 20.16 15.20 3.33
C GLU A 98 18.90 16.09 3.30
N ILE A 99 17.98 15.89 4.26
CA ILE A 99 16.77 16.71 4.42
C ILE A 99 16.90 17.53 5.70
N VAL A 100 17.02 18.86 5.55
CA VAL A 100 16.87 19.81 6.66
C VAL A 100 15.38 20.12 6.80
N VAL A 101 14.77 19.69 7.91
CA VAL A 101 13.37 20.02 8.22
C VAL A 101 13.36 21.44 8.79
N ASP A 102 13.34 22.44 7.92
CA ASP A 102 13.16 23.82 8.37
C ASP A 102 11.73 23.98 8.90
N LYS A 103 11.61 24.29 10.20
CA LYS A 103 10.33 24.70 10.78
C LYS A 103 10.01 26.07 10.21
N MET A 104 8.96 26.18 9.38
CA MET A 104 8.38 27.48 9.03
C MET A 104 8.08 28.25 10.32
N ARG A 105 8.85 29.31 10.59
CA ARG A 105 8.46 30.34 11.55
C ARG A 105 7.34 31.14 10.88
N ILE A 106 6.15 31.06 11.46
CA ILE A 106 5.09 32.02 11.18
C ILE A 106 5.46 33.25 12.02
N GLU A 107 5.83 34.34 11.34
CA GLU A 107 6.01 35.67 11.95
C GLU A 107 4.65 36.35 12.19
#